data_AF-A0A2E9E2M8-F1
#
_entry.id   AF-A0A2E9E2M8-F1
#
_cell.length_a   1.000
_cell.length_b   1.000
_cell.length_c   1.000
_cell.angle_alpha   90.00
_cell.angle_beta   90.00
_cell.angle_gamma   90.00
#
_symmetry.space_group_name_H-M   'P 1'
#
loop_
_entity.id
_entity.type
_entity.pdbx_description
1 polymer ?
#
loop_
_entity_poly.entity_id
_entity_poly.type
_entity_poly.pdbx_seq_one_letter_code
_entity_poly.pdbx_strand_id
1 'polypeptide(L)'
;MIKKLYVVVGLAMLSFSGITFGEDCPSGLDGNLCRAENGDRRAMYMVARAAYVKENEAIKDGAKVVDFSHAYEWAWKSKKLGFQGGNSVLKMIYVNATMHKDSIEAHRWITRALNDGEDYLVLWQQRLEESMTQAQIQEANSKILD
;
A
#
# COMPACT_ATOMS: atom_id res chain seq x y z
N MET A 1 -8.41 36.46 55.72
CA MET A 1 -7.41 36.92 54.74
C MET A 1 -7.14 35.79 53.76
N ILE A 2 -7.50 35.97 52.50
CA ILE A 2 -7.48 34.97 51.43
C ILE A 2 -6.07 34.89 50.83
N LYS A 3 -5.40 33.73 50.91
CA LYS A 3 -4.17 33.48 50.14
C LYS A 3 -4.54 32.77 48.84
N LYS A 4 -4.27 33.43 47.72
CA LYS A 4 -4.57 33.01 46.35
C LYS A 4 -3.76 31.76 45.99
N LEU A 5 -4.47 30.78 45.43
CA LEU A 5 -3.92 29.61 44.77
C LEU A 5 -3.39 30.05 43.40
N TYR A 6 -2.10 29.87 43.13
CA TYR A 6 -1.52 30.13 41.81
C TYR A 6 -1.50 28.82 41.01
N VAL A 7 -2.41 28.68 40.05
CA VAL A 7 -2.34 27.65 39.02
C VAL A 7 -1.43 28.20 37.92
N VAL A 8 -0.22 27.65 37.80
CA VAL A 8 0.67 27.92 36.66
C VAL A 8 0.22 27.01 35.52
N VAL A 9 -0.58 27.55 34.61
CA VAL A 9 -0.87 26.90 33.33
C VAL A 9 0.33 27.15 32.41
N GLY A 10 1.24 26.19 32.34
CA GLY A 10 2.31 26.19 31.34
C GLY A 10 1.72 25.87 29.97
N LEU A 11 1.48 26.89 29.15
CA LEU A 11 1.26 26.70 27.71
C LEU A 11 2.61 26.29 27.09
N ALA A 12 2.83 24.99 26.94
CA ALA A 12 3.85 24.48 26.05
C ALA A 12 3.37 24.71 24.61
N MET A 13 3.81 25.81 23.98
CA MET A 13 3.73 25.95 22.53
C MET A 13 4.66 24.91 21.93
N LEU A 14 4.12 23.73 21.61
CA LEU A 14 4.77 22.81 20.69
C LEU A 14 4.70 23.47 19.31
N SER A 15 5.75 24.23 18.98
CA SER A 15 6.03 24.59 17.60
C SER A 15 6.24 23.29 16.84
N PHE A 16 5.18 22.80 16.21
CA PHE A 16 5.27 21.76 15.19
C PHE A 16 5.97 22.43 14.01
N SER A 17 7.30 22.44 14.03
CA SER A 17 8.12 22.71 12.84
C SER A 17 7.67 21.67 11.83
N GLY A 18 6.80 22.08 10.92
CA GLY A 18 6.30 21.24 9.86
C GLY A 18 7.52 20.70 9.12
N ILE A 19 7.74 19.39 9.22
CA ILE A 19 8.77 18.74 8.42
C ILE A 19 8.34 18.96 6.97
N THR A 20 9.09 19.80 6.25
CA THR A 20 8.93 19.99 4.80
C THR A 20 9.49 18.75 4.13
N PHE A 21 8.69 17.67 4.11
CA PHE A 21 9.07 16.43 3.44
C PHE A 21 9.25 16.70 1.94
N GLY A 22 10.50 16.68 1.48
CA GLY A 22 10.85 16.67 0.06
C GLY A 22 11.25 17.99 -0.59
N GLU A 23 11.72 19.00 0.16
CA GLU A 23 12.31 20.23 -0.42
C GLU A 23 13.51 19.92 -1.35
N ASP A 24 14.27 18.86 -1.08
CA ASP A 24 15.42 18.44 -1.90
C ASP A 24 15.07 17.42 -3.00
N CYS A 25 13.81 16.95 -3.08
CA CYS A 25 13.44 15.95 -4.06
C CYS A 25 13.21 16.58 -5.44
N PRO A 26 13.75 16.00 -6.53
CA PRO A 26 13.57 16.55 -7.87
C PRO A 26 12.10 16.56 -8.31
N SER A 27 11.80 17.23 -9.42
CA SER A 27 10.50 17.10 -10.08
C SER A 27 10.40 15.78 -10.86
N GLY A 28 9.18 15.37 -11.24
CA GLY A 28 8.96 14.19 -12.08
C GLY A 28 8.91 12.87 -11.31
N LEU A 29 9.12 11.74 -12.03
CA LEU A 29 8.98 10.38 -11.50
C LEU A 29 10.06 10.05 -10.45
N ASP A 30 11.32 10.37 -10.73
CA ASP A 30 12.42 10.18 -9.76
C ASP A 30 12.19 11.00 -8.48
N GLY A 31 11.59 12.19 -8.65
CA GLY A 31 11.09 13.01 -7.56
C GLY A 31 10.04 12.35 -6.69
N ASN A 32 9.13 11.58 -7.30
CA ASN A 32 8.08 10.88 -6.57
C ASN A 32 8.66 9.77 -5.70
N LEU A 33 9.69 9.05 -6.18
CA LEU A 33 10.34 8.03 -5.36
C LEU A 33 11.01 8.65 -4.14
N CYS A 34 11.82 9.69 -4.34
CA CYS A 34 12.44 10.43 -3.23
C CYS A 34 11.41 10.91 -2.20
N ARG A 35 10.30 11.52 -2.64
CA ARG A 35 9.23 11.96 -1.72
C ARG A 35 8.53 10.80 -1.01
N ALA A 36 8.29 9.69 -1.72
CA ALA A 36 7.66 8.50 -1.15
C ALA A 36 8.53 7.87 -0.07
N GLU A 37 9.84 7.77 -0.30
CA GLU A 37 10.83 7.31 0.68
C GLU A 37 10.91 8.23 1.90
N ASN A 38 10.64 9.52 1.71
CA ASN A 38 10.52 10.52 2.78
C ASN A 38 9.09 10.63 3.37
N GLY A 39 8.22 9.64 3.17
CA GLY A 39 6.93 9.57 3.87
C GLY A 39 5.76 10.29 3.22
N ASP A 40 5.92 10.90 2.04
CA ASP A 40 4.79 11.50 1.31
C ASP A 40 3.86 10.41 0.77
N ARG A 41 2.72 10.21 1.45
CA ARG A 41 1.67 9.25 1.10
C ARG A 41 1.11 9.42 -0.32
N ARG A 42 1.06 10.65 -0.86
CA ARG A 42 0.63 10.90 -2.24
C ARG A 42 1.71 10.45 -3.21
N ALA A 43 2.98 10.73 -2.90
CA ALA A 43 4.09 10.26 -3.70
C ALA A 43 4.18 8.72 -3.72
N MET A 44 3.94 8.05 -2.58
CA MET A 44 3.81 6.59 -2.51
C MET A 44 2.74 6.06 -3.49
N TYR A 45 1.57 6.70 -3.53
CA TYR A 45 0.54 6.37 -4.53
C TYR A 45 1.04 6.55 -5.97
N MET A 46 1.76 7.65 -6.26
CA MET A 46 2.27 7.91 -7.61
C MET A 46 3.29 6.84 -8.05
N VAL A 47 4.19 6.43 -7.15
CA VAL A 47 5.15 5.34 -7.40
C VAL A 47 4.40 4.02 -7.64
N ALA A 48 3.45 3.69 -6.77
CA ALA A 48 2.63 2.48 -6.92
C ALA A 48 1.87 2.44 -8.25
N ARG A 49 1.27 3.57 -8.64
CA ARG A 49 0.52 3.69 -9.89
C ARG A 49 1.41 3.53 -11.10
N ALA A 50 2.60 4.14 -11.10
CA ALA A 50 3.57 4.00 -12.18
C ALA A 50 4.03 2.55 -12.34
N ALA A 51 4.34 1.87 -11.23
CA ALA A 51 4.71 0.46 -11.21
C ALA A 51 3.57 -0.43 -11.76
N TYR A 52 2.32 -0.20 -11.33
CA TYR A 52 1.18 -0.94 -11.88
C TYR A 52 1.02 -0.70 -13.39
N VAL A 53 1.12 0.55 -13.87
CA VAL A 53 0.95 0.86 -15.30
C VAL A 53 1.96 0.07 -16.13
N LYS A 54 3.22 0.04 -15.71
CA LYS A 54 4.27 -0.71 -16.41
C LYS A 54 3.88 -2.18 -16.60
N GLU A 55 3.47 -2.86 -15.53
CA GLU A 55 3.05 -4.26 -15.60
C GLU A 55 1.76 -4.44 -16.40
N ASN A 56 0.82 -3.50 -16.30
CA ASN A 56 -0.42 -3.54 -17.07
C ASN A 56 -0.20 -3.31 -18.58
N GLU A 57 0.81 -2.53 -18.98
CA GLU A 57 1.21 -2.45 -20.39
C GLU A 57 1.79 -3.79 -20.87
N ALA A 58 2.61 -4.47 -20.07
CA ALA A 58 3.10 -5.81 -20.41
C ALA A 58 1.94 -6.82 -20.63
N ILE A 59 0.89 -6.76 -19.81
CA ILE A 59 -0.33 -7.59 -20.01
C ILE A 59 -1.00 -7.28 -21.36
N LYS A 60 -1.13 -6.00 -21.71
CA LYS A 60 -1.70 -5.59 -23.00
C LYS A 60 -0.87 -6.07 -24.19
N ASP A 61 0.46 -6.12 -24.01
CA ASP A 61 1.41 -6.64 -24.99
C ASP A 61 1.46 -8.19 -25.03
N GLY A 62 0.62 -8.85 -24.22
CA GLY A 62 0.40 -10.30 -24.27
C GLY A 62 1.07 -11.10 -23.15
N ALA A 63 1.73 -10.44 -22.19
CA ALA A 63 2.27 -11.13 -21.02
C ALA A 63 1.14 -11.84 -20.25
N LYS A 64 1.40 -13.09 -19.86
CA LYS A 64 0.48 -13.90 -19.04
C LYS A 64 0.83 -13.86 -17.56
N VAL A 65 2.04 -13.40 -17.25
CA VAL A 65 2.61 -13.31 -15.91
C VAL A 65 3.35 -11.99 -15.78
N VAL A 66 3.14 -11.27 -14.69
CA VAL A 66 3.75 -9.97 -14.39
C VAL A 66 4.12 -9.87 -12.90
N ASP A 67 4.82 -8.80 -12.50
CA ASP A 67 5.27 -8.62 -11.12
C ASP A 67 4.66 -7.38 -10.47
N PHE A 68 3.55 -7.59 -9.74
CA PHE A 68 2.88 -6.49 -9.03
C PHE A 68 3.51 -6.16 -7.66
N SER A 69 4.59 -6.80 -7.21
CA SER A 69 5.08 -6.65 -5.83
C SER A 69 5.50 -5.21 -5.51
N HIS A 70 6.17 -4.53 -6.43
CA HIS A 70 6.57 -3.13 -6.24
C HIS A 70 5.35 -2.18 -6.20
N ALA A 71 4.33 -2.44 -7.03
CA ALA A 71 3.10 -1.67 -7.01
C ALA A 71 2.34 -1.89 -5.70
N TYR A 72 2.26 -3.14 -5.23
CA TYR A 72 1.59 -3.50 -3.99
C TYR A 72 2.25 -2.84 -2.77
N GLU A 73 3.58 -2.93 -2.66
CA GLU A 73 4.33 -2.38 -1.53
C GLU A 73 4.00 -0.90 -1.30
N TRP A 74 4.13 -0.09 -2.35
CA TRP A 74 3.90 1.36 -2.25
C TRP A 74 2.42 1.71 -2.11
N ALA A 75 1.53 0.99 -2.78
CA ALA A 75 0.09 1.20 -2.64
C ALA A 75 -0.35 0.93 -1.20
N TRP A 76 0.22 -0.12 -0.59
CA TRP A 76 -0.06 -0.48 0.79
C TRP A 76 0.47 0.54 1.79
N LYS A 77 1.71 1.03 1.63
CA LYS A 77 2.24 2.14 2.45
C LYS A 77 1.36 3.39 2.35
N SER A 78 0.94 3.74 1.13
CA SER A 78 0.02 4.85 0.88
C SER A 78 -1.35 4.66 1.58
N LYS A 79 -1.92 3.44 1.51
CA LYS A 79 -3.15 3.05 2.24
C LYS A 79 -2.99 3.21 3.75
N LYS A 80 -1.93 2.67 4.35
CA LYS A 80 -1.70 2.73 5.80
C LYS A 80 -1.61 4.17 6.32
N LEU A 81 -1.13 5.11 5.49
CA LEU A 81 -1.13 6.55 5.79
C LEU A 81 -2.45 7.27 5.40
N GLY A 82 -3.50 6.52 5.10
CA GLY A 82 -4.86 7.02 4.86
C GLY A 82 -5.03 7.77 3.53
N PHE A 83 -4.17 7.55 2.53
CA PHE A 83 -4.36 8.15 1.21
C PHE A 83 -5.22 7.24 0.32
N GLN A 84 -6.40 7.74 -0.08
CA GLN A 84 -7.38 6.97 -0.86
C GLN A 84 -6.81 6.42 -2.18
N GLY A 85 -5.83 7.11 -2.78
CA GLY A 85 -5.15 6.62 -3.99
C GLY A 85 -4.48 5.26 -3.81
N GLY A 86 -3.96 4.96 -2.61
CA GLY A 86 -3.40 3.65 -2.28
C GLY A 86 -4.44 2.53 -2.41
N ASN A 87 -5.65 2.74 -1.87
CA ASN A 87 -6.77 1.80 -2.00
C ASN A 87 -7.16 1.57 -3.46
N SER A 88 -7.18 2.61 -4.28
CA SER A 88 -7.49 2.49 -5.70
C SER A 88 -6.49 1.59 -6.44
N VAL A 89 -5.19 1.71 -6.17
CA VAL A 89 -4.17 0.86 -6.79
C VAL A 89 -4.24 -0.58 -6.27
N LEU A 90 -4.45 -0.78 -4.96
CA LEU A 90 -4.64 -2.13 -4.39
C LEU A 90 -5.82 -2.85 -5.03
N LYS A 91 -6.96 -2.17 -5.23
CA LYS A 91 -8.11 -2.75 -5.96
C LYS A 91 -7.71 -3.21 -7.36
N MET A 92 -6.92 -2.42 -8.09
CA MET A 92 -6.45 -2.79 -9.43
C MET A 92 -5.51 -4.00 -9.41
N ILE A 93 -4.68 -4.14 -8.37
CA ILE A 93 -3.81 -5.31 -8.18
C ILE A 93 -4.65 -6.55 -7.88
N TYR A 94 -5.59 -6.47 -6.94
CA TYR A 94 -6.41 -7.63 -6.55
C TYR A 94 -7.24 -8.18 -7.72
N VAL A 95 -7.79 -7.32 -8.58
CA VAL A 95 -8.54 -7.81 -9.74
C VAL A 95 -7.68 -8.51 -10.79
N ASN A 96 -6.37 -8.31 -10.76
CA ASN A 96 -5.39 -8.96 -11.65
C ASN A 96 -4.46 -9.94 -10.90
N ALA A 97 -4.79 -10.32 -9.67
CA ALA A 97 -3.93 -11.13 -8.81
C ALA A 97 -3.51 -12.48 -9.43
N THR A 98 -4.37 -13.06 -10.29
CA THR A 98 -4.09 -14.31 -11.02
C THR A 98 -2.96 -14.18 -12.04
N MET A 99 -2.58 -12.97 -12.43
CA MET A 99 -1.46 -12.71 -13.34
C MET A 99 -0.15 -12.43 -12.60
N HIS A 100 -0.16 -12.33 -11.27
CA HIS A 100 1.06 -12.12 -10.50
C HIS A 100 1.96 -13.36 -10.58
N LYS A 101 3.26 -13.15 -10.73
CA LYS A 101 4.26 -14.23 -10.83
C LYS A 101 4.32 -15.15 -9.63
N ASP A 102 3.85 -14.69 -8.47
CA ASP A 102 3.84 -15.44 -7.22
C ASP A 102 2.41 -15.51 -6.66
N SER A 103 1.72 -16.61 -6.91
CA SER A 103 0.34 -16.80 -6.44
C SER A 103 0.25 -16.89 -4.91
N ILE A 104 1.30 -17.35 -4.22
CA ILE A 104 1.34 -17.41 -2.75
C ILE A 104 1.39 -15.99 -2.19
N GLU A 105 2.23 -15.14 -2.77
CA GLU A 105 2.31 -13.73 -2.38
C GLU A 105 1.00 -12.98 -2.63
N ALA A 106 0.41 -13.16 -3.82
CA ALA A 106 -0.88 -12.55 -4.17
C ALA A 106 -2.00 -13.01 -3.25
N HIS A 107 -2.02 -14.30 -2.87
CA HIS A 107 -2.99 -14.85 -1.94
C HIS A 107 -2.87 -14.21 -0.56
N ARG A 108 -1.64 -14.04 -0.05
CA ARG A 108 -1.40 -13.34 1.23
C ARG A 108 -1.87 -11.89 1.19
N TRP A 109 -1.71 -11.20 0.06
CA TRP A 109 -2.21 -9.84 -0.12
C TRP A 109 -3.74 -9.74 -0.06
N ILE A 110 -4.44 -10.66 -0.70
CA ILE A 110 -5.92 -10.72 -0.66
C ILE A 110 -6.39 -11.10 0.75
N THR A 111 -5.76 -12.10 1.37
CA THR A 111 -6.05 -12.50 2.76
C THR A 111 -5.90 -11.34 3.73
N ARG A 112 -4.81 -10.57 3.60
CA ARG A 112 -4.60 -9.35 4.39
C ARG A 112 -5.73 -8.34 4.21
N ALA A 113 -6.16 -8.12 2.97
CA ALA A 113 -7.24 -7.18 2.67
C ALA A 113 -8.59 -7.62 3.23
N LEU A 114 -8.90 -8.92 3.15
CA LEU A 114 -10.08 -9.51 3.78
C LEU A 114 -10.07 -9.32 5.30
N ASN A 115 -8.93 -9.55 5.95
CA ASN A 115 -8.77 -9.29 7.38
C ASN A 115 -8.91 -7.80 7.75
N ASP A 116 -8.62 -6.89 6.82
CA ASP A 116 -8.82 -5.45 6.92
C ASP A 116 -10.27 -5.01 6.59
N GLY A 117 -11.18 -5.95 6.30
CA GLY A 117 -12.61 -5.70 6.05
C GLY A 117 -13.01 -5.53 4.57
N GLU A 118 -12.14 -5.86 3.62
CA GLU A 118 -12.42 -5.78 2.19
C GLU A 118 -13.18 -7.04 1.69
N ASP A 119 -14.33 -7.33 2.30
CA ASP A 119 -15.11 -8.58 2.12
C ASP A 119 -15.48 -8.88 0.66
N TYR A 120 -15.52 -7.86 -0.19
CA TYR A 120 -15.79 -8.03 -1.62
C TYR A 120 -14.74 -8.92 -2.32
N LEU A 121 -13.55 -9.12 -1.73
CA LEU A 121 -12.45 -9.87 -2.32
C LEU A 121 -12.57 -11.39 -2.22
N VAL A 122 -13.57 -11.94 -1.52
CA VAL A 122 -13.74 -13.41 -1.38
C VAL A 122 -13.77 -14.11 -2.74
N LEU A 123 -14.50 -13.54 -3.72
CA LEU A 123 -14.57 -14.11 -5.07
C LEU A 123 -13.23 -14.05 -5.82
N TRP A 124 -12.39 -13.05 -5.53
CA TRP A 124 -11.06 -12.94 -6.14
C TRP A 124 -10.06 -13.91 -5.53
N GLN A 125 -10.16 -14.15 -4.21
CA GLN A 125 -9.38 -15.20 -3.56
C GLN A 125 -9.71 -16.57 -4.15
N GLN A 126 -10.99 -16.91 -4.27
CA GLN A 126 -11.43 -18.18 -4.85
C GLN A 126 -10.89 -18.39 -6.28
N ARG A 127 -10.98 -17.37 -7.14
CA ARG A 127 -10.43 -17.42 -8.50
C ARG A 127 -8.92 -17.59 -8.55
N LEU A 128 -8.19 -17.01 -7.59
CA LEU A 128 -6.76 -17.23 -7.47
C LEU A 128 -6.46 -18.67 -7.04
N GLU A 129 -7.22 -19.19 -6.07
CA GLU A 129 -7.05 -20.56 -5.56
C GLU A 129 -7.34 -21.62 -6.62
N GLU A 130 -8.21 -21.37 -7.61
CA GLU A 130 -8.45 -22.26 -8.76
C GLU A 130 -7.18 -22.59 -9.57
N SER A 131 -6.16 -21.71 -9.54
CA SER A 131 -4.87 -21.95 -10.22
C SER A 131 -3.76 -22.40 -9.28
N MET A 132 -4.04 -22.54 -7.97
CA MET A 132 -3.07 -22.93 -6.96
C MET A 132 -3.21 -24.40 -6.56
N THR A 133 -2.09 -25.01 -6.18
CA THR A 133 -2.10 -26.31 -5.51
C THR A 133 -2.52 -26.15 -4.04
N GLN A 134 -3.06 -27.23 -3.45
CA GLN A 134 -3.39 -27.24 -2.03
C GLN A 134 -2.18 -26.89 -1.13
N ALA A 135 -0.97 -27.31 -1.52
CA ALA A 135 0.26 -26.99 -0.82
C ALA A 135 0.57 -25.48 -0.86
N GLN A 136 0.41 -24.83 -2.01
CA GLN A 136 0.58 -23.38 -2.15
C GLN A 136 -0.45 -22.60 -1.31
N ILE A 137 -1.71 -23.06 -1.28
CA ILE A 137 -2.76 -22.45 -0.45
C ILE A 137 -2.41 -22.59 1.04
N GLN A 138 -1.97 -23.78 1.48
CA GLN A 138 -1.53 -24.00 2.86
C GLN A 138 -0.32 -23.12 3.21
N GLU A 139 0.65 -22.99 2.31
CA GLU A 139 1.81 -22.14 2.50
C GLU A 139 1.42 -20.65 2.58
N ALA A 140 0.53 -20.19 1.70
CA ALA A 140 0.03 -18.82 1.73
C ALA A 140 -0.61 -18.51 3.09
N ASN A 141 -1.50 -19.39 3.55
CA ASN A 141 -2.21 -19.28 4.83
C ASN A 141 -1.33 -19.42 6.07
N SER A 142 -0.14 -20.04 5.96
CA SER A 142 0.77 -20.21 7.09
C SER A 142 1.40 -18.89 7.58
N LYS A 143 1.37 -17.83 6.76
CA LYS A 143 1.95 -16.52 7.08
C LYS A 143 0.98 -15.39 6.76
N ILE A 144 0.59 -14.67 7.80
CA ILE A 144 -0.22 -13.45 7.68
C ILE A 144 0.73 -12.24 7.55
N LEU A 145 0.34 -11.26 6.75
CA LEU A 145 1.07 -10.01 6.61
C LEU A 145 0.53 -8.99 7.62
N ASP A 146 1.42 -8.40 8.42
CA ASP A 146 1.12 -7.33 9.39
C ASP A 146 0.78 -6.01 8.72
#